data_AF-A0A7E5WVJ4-F1
#
_entry.id   AF-A0A7E5WVJ4-F1
#
_cell.length_a   1.000
_cell.length_b   1.000
_cell.length_c   1.000
_cell.angle_alpha   90.00
_cell.angle_beta   90.00
_cell.angle_gamma   90.00
#
_symmetry.space_group_name_H-M   'P 1'
#
loop_
_entity.id
_entity.type
_entity.pdbx_description
1 polymer ?
#
loop_
_entity_poly.entity_id
_entity_poly.type
_entity_poly.pdbx_seq_one_letter_code
_entity_poly.pdbx_strand_id
1 'polypeptide(L)' 'MLKIVVFSFLALLLVSVTSTPLVPRDTFEVINLEEPCVRQGGICVRIEDCEPENLVTMQVDLCPVQRHKGVSCCYL' A
#
# COMPACT_ATOMS: atom_id res chain seq x y z
N MET A 1 -43.22 -11.42 21.51
CA MET A 1 -42.59 -10.12 21.18
C MET A 1 -41.10 -10.09 21.53
N LEU A 2 -40.70 -10.24 22.79
CA LEU A 2 -39.27 -10.18 23.21
C LEU A 2 -38.34 -11.16 22.46
N LYS A 3 -38.77 -12.42 22.25
CA LYS A 3 -37.96 -13.43 21.53
C LYS A 3 -37.63 -13.00 20.09
N ILE A 4 -38.60 -12.41 19.38
CA ILE A 4 -38.44 -11.99 17.98
C ILE A 4 -37.41 -10.86 17.90
N VAL A 5 -37.49 -9.90 18.82
CA VAL A 5 -36.54 -8.77 18.90
C VAL A 5 -35.10 -9.27 19.13
N VAL A 6 -34.91 -10.21 20.07
CA VAL A 6 -33.59 -10.80 20.35
C VAL A 6 -33.03 -11.52 19.13
N PHE A 7 -33.86 -12.30 18.41
CA PHE A 7 -33.43 -12.97 17.17
C PHE A 7 -33.06 -11.98 16.07
N SER A 8 -33.81 -10.89 15.91
CA SER A 8 -33.49 -9.86 14.92
C SER A 8 -32.19 -9.12 15.24
N PHE A 9 -31.95 -8.76 16.50
CA PHE A 9 -30.68 -8.14 16.92
C PHE A 9 -29.49 -9.09 16.74
N LEU A 10 -29.65 -10.37 17.08
CA LEU A 10 -28.60 -11.38 16.88
C LEU A 10 -28.28 -11.57 15.39
N ALA A 11 -29.30 -11.62 14.54
CA ALA A 11 -29.12 -11.74 13.10
C ALA A 11 -28.39 -10.51 12.50
N LEU A 12 -28.74 -9.30 12.95
CA LEU A 12 -28.07 -8.07 12.52
C LEU A 12 -26.59 -8.03 12.92
N LEU A 13 -26.24 -8.51 14.12
CA LEU A 13 -24.85 -8.60 14.59
C LEU A 13 -24.04 -9.66 13.82
N LEU A 14 -24.67 -10.76 13.39
CA LEU A 14 -23.98 -11.78 12.60
C LEU A 14 -23.63 -11.27 11.20
N VAL A 15 -24.54 -10.50 10.57
CA VAL A 15 -24.31 -9.92 9.24
C VAL A 15 -23.13 -8.95 9.24
N SER A 16 -22.99 -8.11 10.27
CA SER A 16 -21.90 -7.13 10.35
C SER A 16 -20.52 -7.76 10.56
N VAL A 17 -20.43 -8.91 11.21
CA VAL A 17 -19.16 -9.66 11.35
C VAL A 17 -18.73 -10.26 10.01
N THR A 18 -19.69 -10.77 9.22
CA THR A 18 -19.40 -11.43 7.93
C THR A 18 -19.07 -10.48 6.78
N SER A 19 -19.32 -9.18 6.93
CA SER A 19 -19.03 -8.17 5.90
C SER A 19 -17.62 -7.58 5.99
N THR A 20 -16.70 -8.20 6.73
CA THR A 20 -15.28 -7.84 6.61
C THR A 20 -14.72 -8.53 5.36
N PRO A 21 -14.50 -7.81 4.24
CA PRO A 21 -13.73 -8.39 3.17
C PRO A 21 -12.34 -8.67 3.74
N LEU A 22 -11.97 -9.94 3.84
CA LEU A 22 -10.57 -10.34 3.79
C LEU A 22 -10.11 -9.96 2.39
N VAL A 23 -9.80 -8.68 2.18
CA VAL A 23 -9.13 -8.21 0.98
C VAL A 23 -7.90 -9.10 0.88
N PRO A 24 -7.81 -10.00 -0.11
CA PRO A 24 -6.55 -10.67 -0.38
C PRO A 24 -5.60 -9.51 -0.61
N ARG A 25 -4.60 -9.39 0.25
CA ARG A 25 -3.46 -8.52 0.00
C ARG A 25 -2.75 -9.16 -1.17
N ASP A 26 -3.35 -9.00 -2.35
CA ASP A 26 -2.68 -9.18 -3.62
C ASP A 26 -1.35 -8.51 -3.41
N THR A 27 -0.33 -9.28 -3.73
CA THR A 27 1.09 -8.97 -3.68
C THR A 27 1.41 -7.78 -4.58
N PHE A 28 0.82 -6.62 -4.31
CA PHE A 28 1.55 -5.37 -4.39
C PHE A 28 2.72 -5.59 -3.45
N GLU A 29 3.88 -5.89 -4.01
CA GLU A 29 5.12 -5.59 -3.31
C GLU A 29 4.98 -4.14 -2.87
N VAL A 30 4.71 -3.95 -1.58
CA VAL A 30 4.47 -2.63 -1.03
C VAL A 30 5.81 -1.91 -1.18
N ILE A 31 5.90 -1.08 -2.21
CA ILE A 31 6.99 -0.13 -2.33
C ILE A 31 6.71 0.89 -1.24
N ASN A 32 7.47 0.80 -0.16
CA ASN A 32 7.34 1.69 0.97
C ASN A 32 7.88 3.05 0.56
N LEU A 33 7.21 4.10 1.01
CA LEU A 33 7.76 5.44 0.87
C LEU A 33 9.00 5.53 1.77
N GLU A 34 10.14 5.84 1.18
CA GLU A 34 11.37 6.11 1.91
C GLU A 34 11.57 7.63 2.02
N GLU A 35 11.76 8.11 3.26
CA GLU A 35 11.88 9.54 3.56
C GLU A 35 12.92 10.29 2.69
N PRO A 36 14.09 9.72 2.34
CA PRO A 36 15.06 10.39 1.46
C PRO A 36 14.48 10.74 0.09
N CYS A 37 13.70 9.84 -0.53
CA CYS A 37 13.07 10.07 -1.82
C CYS A 37 11.91 11.07 -1.72
N VAL A 38 11.07 10.92 -0.69
CA VAL A 38 9.91 11.80 -0.46
C VAL A 38 10.34 13.25 -0.22
N ARG A 39 11.42 13.46 0.53
CA ARG A 39 11.98 14.81 0.78
C ARG A 39 12.47 15.50 -0.50
N GLN A 40 12.80 14.74 -1.53
CA GLN A 40 13.18 15.24 -2.85
C GLN A 40 11.96 15.45 -3.77
N GLY A 41 10.75 15.18 -3.30
CA GLY A 41 9.52 15.29 -4.10
C GLY A 41 9.25 14.07 -4.99
N GLY A 42 9.90 12.93 -4.73
CA GLY A 42 9.71 11.70 -5.50
C GLY A 42 9.04 10.59 -4.71
N ILE A 43 8.82 9.47 -5.41
CA ILE A 43 8.35 8.20 -4.84
C ILE A 43 9.29 7.06 -5.25
N CYS A 44 9.41 6.07 -4.38
CA CYS A 44 10.11 4.83 -4.72
C CYS A 44 9.20 4.01 -5.63
N VAL A 45 9.69 3.65 -6.81
CA VAL A 45 9.00 2.77 -7.79
C VAL A 45 10.02 1.84 -8.43
N ARG A 46 9.56 0.79 -9.13
CA ARG A 46 10.49 -0.03 -9.92
C ARG A 46 11.09 0.80 -11.06
N ILE A 47 12.35 0.53 -11.39
CA ILE A 47 13.07 1.30 -12.41
C ILE A 47 12.34 1.23 -13.75
N GLU A 48 11.75 0.09 -14.09
CA GLU A 48 10.95 -0.09 -15.32
C GLU A 48 9.63 0.70 -15.35
N ASP A 49 9.10 1.07 -14.19
CA ASP A 49 7.82 1.77 -14.04
C ASP A 49 8.02 3.32 -14.01
N CYS A 50 9.26 3.81 -14.03
CA CYS A 50 9.60 5.23 -14.02
C CYS A 50 10.03 5.71 -15.42
N GLU A 51 9.54 6.87 -15.84
CA GLU A 51 10.02 7.50 -17.07
C GLU A 51 11.51 7.88 -16.93
N PRO A 52 12.34 7.66 -17.96
CA PRO A 52 13.79 7.90 -17.87
C PRO A 52 14.17 9.32 -17.46
N GLU A 53 13.35 10.31 -17.81
CA GLU A 53 13.51 11.73 -17.47
C GLU A 53 13.22 12.05 -16.00
N ASN A 54 12.41 11.23 -15.34
CA ASN A 54 12.03 11.39 -13.93
C ASN A 54 12.86 10.51 -12.99
N LEU A 55 13.76 9.68 -13.54
CA LEU A 55 14.60 8.78 -12.78
C LEU A 55 15.70 9.54 -12.03
N VAL A 56 15.67 9.46 -10.70
CA VAL A 56 16.67 10.16 -9.88
C VAL A 56 18.00 9.42 -9.93
N THR A 57 18.98 10.03 -10.59
CA THR A 57 20.33 9.48 -10.74
C THR A 57 21.30 10.21 -9.82
N MET A 58 21.09 10.10 -8.50
CA MET A 58 22.01 10.66 -7.50
C MET A 58 23.04 9.61 -7.08
N GLN A 59 24.23 10.06 -6.63
CA GLN A 59 25.25 9.17 -6.04
C GLN A 59 24.79 8.52 -4.73
N VAL A 60 23.79 9.11 -4.07
CA VAL A 60 23.20 8.61 -2.83
C VAL A 60 21.89 7.90 -3.17
N ASP A 61 21.73 6.66 -2.70
CA ASP A 61 20.47 5.93 -2.82
C ASP A 61 19.37 6.60 -2.00
N LEU A 62 18.27 6.93 -2.66
CA LEU A 62 17.09 7.51 -2.03
C LEU A 62 16.05 6.46 -1.62
N CYS A 63 16.14 5.25 -2.16
CA CYS A 63 15.36 4.07 -1.78
C CYS A 63 16.26 2.91 -1.32
N PRO A 64 17.15 3.12 -0.32
CA PRO A 64 18.16 2.14 0.08
C PRO A 64 17.57 0.81 0.58
N VAL A 65 16.40 0.83 1.22
CA VAL A 65 15.80 -0.41 1.77
C VAL A 65 15.37 -1.33 0.64
N GLN A 66 14.85 -0.77 -0.46
CA GLN A 66 14.27 -1.54 -1.56
C GLN A 66 15.14 -1.59 -2.82
N ARG A 67 16.35 -1.02 -2.81
CA ARG A 67 17.30 -1.07 -3.93
C ARG A 67 17.53 -2.48 -4.47
N HIS A 68 17.65 -3.47 -3.58
CA HIS A 68 17.86 -4.88 -3.95
C HIS A 68 16.71 -5.48 -4.77
N LYS A 69 15.56 -4.80 -4.82
CA LYS A 69 14.38 -5.20 -5.60
C LYS A 69 14.26 -4.47 -6.94
N GLY A 70 15.29 -3.73 -7.36
CA GLY A 70 15.23 -2.93 -8.59
C GLY A 70 14.35 -1.68 -8.46
N VAL A 71 14.17 -1.17 -7.24
CA VAL A 71 13.43 0.06 -6.96
C VAL A 71 14.40 1.25 -6.98
N SER A 72 13.98 2.34 -7.59
CA SER A 72 14.67 3.63 -7.58
C SER A 72 13.70 4.77 -7.24
N CYS A 73 14.24 5.93 -6.89
CA CYS A 73 13.43 7.12 -6.69
C CYS A 73 13.06 7.73 -8.05
N CYS A 74 11.79 8.05 -8.21
CA CYS A 74 11.22 8.67 -9.40
C CYS A 74 10.51 9.95 -9.00
N TYR A 75 10.75 11.05 -9.71
CA TYR A 75 10.04 12.30 -9.48
C TYR A 75 8.57 12.19 -9.91
N LEU A 76 7.71 12.97 -9.24
CA LEU A 76 6.29 13.15 -9.57
C LEU A 76 6.05 14.34 -10.50
#